data_AF-A0A1I1A6Z1-F1
#
_entry.id   AF-A0A1I1A6Z1-F1
#
_cell.length_a   1.000
_cell.length_b   1.000
_cell.length_c   1.000
_cell.angle_alpha   90.00
_cell.angle_beta   90.00
_cell.angle_gamma   90.00
#
_symmetry.space_group_name_H-M   'P 1'
#
loop_
_entity.id
_entity.type
_entity.pdbx_description
1 polymer ?
#
loop_
_entity_poly.entity_id
_entity_poly.type
_entity_poly.pdbx_seq_one_letter_code
_entity_poly.pdbx_strand_id
1 'polypeptide(L)'
;MQVLKYHIQKEQFIICKKNNYYNLGKVGFNFMPKVFYLGDIVEMKKQHPCGSYQWEIIRLGADIKIKCVGCSRIVMISRSKFDKDVKKIIKQNIPEE
;
A
#
# COMPACT_ATOMS: atom_id res chain seq x y z
N MET A 1 -28.76 -19.40 -16.63
CA MET A 1 -27.36 -19.46 -17.10
C MET A 1 -26.46 -18.86 -16.03
N GLN A 2 -25.71 -19.76 -15.39
CA GLN A 2 -24.50 -19.60 -14.55
C GLN A 2 -24.11 -18.15 -14.17
N VAL A 3 -24.56 -17.65 -13.02
CA VAL A 3 -23.76 -17.57 -11.78
C VAL A 3 -22.32 -18.07 -11.92
N LEU A 4 -21.39 -17.15 -12.23
CA LEU A 4 -19.97 -17.34 -11.97
C LEU A 4 -19.57 -16.55 -10.72
N LYS A 5 -19.34 -17.34 -9.68
CA LYS A 5 -18.86 -17.04 -8.34
C LYS A 5 -17.65 -16.09 -8.36
N TYR A 6 -17.85 -14.83 -7.98
CA TYR A 6 -16.76 -14.03 -7.43
C TYR A 6 -16.72 -14.25 -5.92
N HIS A 7 -16.15 -15.39 -5.55
CA HIS A 7 -15.77 -15.72 -4.19
C HIS A 7 -14.36 -15.16 -3.94
N ILE A 8 -14.24 -13.85 -3.78
CA ILE A 8 -12.98 -13.21 -3.37
C ILE A 8 -13.23 -12.53 -2.03
N GLN A 9 -12.95 -13.35 -1.02
CA GLN A 9 -12.67 -13.07 0.38
C GLN A 9 -12.59 -11.59 0.78
N LYS A 10 -13.60 -11.21 1.59
CA LYS A 10 -13.51 -10.35 2.77
C LYS A 10 -12.08 -10.27 3.35
N GLU A 11 -11.32 -9.26 2.95
CA GLU A 11 -10.11 -8.80 3.68
C GLU A 11 -9.68 -7.39 3.21
N GLN A 12 -10.65 -6.59 2.75
CA GLN A 12 -10.48 -5.14 2.69
C GLN A 12 -10.82 -4.57 4.06
N PHE A 13 -10.14 -3.50 4.45
CA PHE A 13 -10.02 -2.94 5.81
C PHE A 13 -8.96 -3.63 6.68
N ILE A 14 -7.69 -3.22 6.49
CA ILE A 14 -6.77 -3.13 7.64
C ILE A 14 -6.96 -1.74 8.25
N ILE A 15 -8.03 -1.57 9.01
CA ILE A 15 -7.92 -0.86 10.28
C ILE A 15 -7.72 -1.99 11.28
N CYS A 16 -6.58 -2.03 11.97
CA CYS A 16 -6.46 -2.84 13.17
C CYS A 16 -7.51 -2.32 14.16
N LYS A 17 -8.73 -2.86 14.15
CA LYS A 17 -9.76 -2.59 15.16
C LYS A 17 -9.46 -3.38 16.44
N LYS A 18 -8.26 -3.22 16.99
CA LYS A 18 -7.96 -3.45 18.41
C LYS A 18 -6.97 -2.39 18.90
N ASN A 19 -7.53 -1.37 19.54
CA ASN A 19 -6.96 -0.66 20.69
C ASN A 19 -5.47 -0.26 20.64
N ASN A 20 -5.18 0.92 20.09
CA ASN A 20 -4.40 1.97 20.79
C ASN A 20 -4.11 3.09 19.80
N TYR A 21 -4.96 4.11 19.84
CA TYR A 21 -4.47 5.43 19.51
C TYR A 21 -3.58 5.89 20.69
N TYR A 22 -2.32 6.26 20.36
CA TYR A 22 -1.31 6.95 21.16
C TYR A 22 -0.91 6.33 22.52
N ASN A 23 0.26 5.67 22.54
CA ASN A 23 1.19 5.77 23.66
C ASN A 23 2.59 6.12 23.13
N LEU A 24 3.02 7.34 23.45
CA LEU A 24 4.34 7.91 23.21
C LEU A 24 5.37 7.23 24.13
N GLY A 25 6.41 6.64 23.52
CA GLY A 25 7.57 6.12 24.22
C GLY A 25 8.85 6.53 23.50
N LYS A 26 9.42 7.67 23.89
CA LYS A 26 10.78 8.18 23.66
C LYS A 26 11.61 7.50 22.55
N VAL A 27 11.38 7.88 21.30
CA VAL A 27 12.40 7.91 20.23
C VAL A 27 11.90 8.89 19.17
N GLY A 28 12.72 9.87 18.78
CA GLY A 28 12.34 10.96 17.88
C GLY A 28 11.99 10.50 16.48
N PHE A 29 10.71 10.16 16.24
CA PHE A 29 10.21 9.81 14.91
C PHE A 29 8.78 10.34 14.74
N ASN A 30 8.60 11.34 13.87
CA ASN A 30 7.29 11.83 13.46
C ASN A 30 6.59 10.74 12.62
N PHE A 31 5.81 9.88 13.26
CA PHE A 31 5.04 8.83 12.58
C PHE A 31 3.57 9.22 12.52
N MET A 32 3.18 9.94 11.47
CA MET A 32 1.77 10.07 11.11
C MET A 32 1.40 8.85 10.26
N PRO A 33 0.41 8.03 10.66
CA PRO A 33 0.08 6.80 9.94
C PRO A 33 -0.51 7.16 8.57
N LYS A 34 0.17 6.76 7.50
CA LYS A 34 -0.35 6.88 6.13
C LYS A 34 -1.28 5.69 5.86
N VAL A 35 -2.49 5.99 5.39
CA VAL A 35 -3.46 4.98 4.96
C VAL A 35 -3.29 4.76 3.46
N PHE A 36 -3.31 3.50 3.03
CA PHE A 36 -3.18 3.09 1.64
C PHE A 36 -4.33 2.17 1.25
N TYR A 37 -4.76 2.28 0.01
CA TYR A 37 -5.82 1.47 -0.59
C TYR A 37 -5.30 0.66 -1.79
N LEU A 38 -6.08 -0.34 -2.20
CA LEU A 38 -5.79 -1.14 -3.37
C LEU A 38 -6.00 -0.30 -4.63
N GLY A 39 -5.04 -0.36 -5.56
CA GLY A 39 -5.02 0.47 -6.77
C GLY A 39 -4.46 1.89 -6.56
N ASP A 40 -3.96 2.22 -5.37
CA ASP A 40 -3.26 3.49 -5.15
C ASP A 40 -1.99 3.57 -5.99
N ILE A 41 -1.71 4.77 -6.52
CA ILE A 41 -0.45 5.09 -7.20
C ILE A 41 0.41 5.92 -6.25
N VAL A 42 1.53 5.34 -5.84
CA VAL A 42 2.51 5.93 -4.94
C VAL A 42 3.81 6.27 -5.65
N GLU A 43 4.48 7.31 -5.15
CA GLU A 43 5.85 7.64 -5.57
C GLU A 43 6.84 7.10 -4.53
N MET A 44 7.76 6.25 -4.96
CA MET A 44 8.84 5.76 -4.11
C MET A 44 10.06 6.70 -4.16
N LYS A 45 10.85 6.71 -3.08
CA LYS A 45 12.13 7.42 -2.99
C LYS A 45 13.19 6.80 -3.89
N LYS A 46 13.17 5.47 -4.02
CA LYS A 46 14.10 4.73 -4.88
C LYS A 46 13.52 4.61 -6.28
N GLN A 47 14.35 4.92 -7.27
CA GLN A 47 14.01 4.74 -8.67
C GLN A 47 14.00 3.25 -9.01
N HIS A 48 13.03 2.81 -9.80
CA HIS A 48 13.09 1.49 -10.41
C HIS A 48 14.16 1.51 -11.52
N PRO A 49 14.91 0.41 -11.78
CA PRO A 49 15.87 0.34 -12.89
C PRO A 49 15.32 0.69 -14.28
N CYS A 50 14.00 0.77 -14.48
CA CYS A 50 13.40 1.26 -15.73
C CYS A 50 13.32 2.80 -15.84
N GLY A 51 13.67 3.54 -14.80
CA GLY A 51 13.59 5.01 -14.75
C GLY A 51 12.34 5.58 -14.09
N SER A 52 11.30 4.78 -13.85
CA SER A 52 10.05 5.24 -13.21
C SER A 52 10.12 5.24 -11.67
N TYR A 53 9.44 6.20 -11.05
CA TYR A 53 9.26 6.30 -9.59
C TYR A 53 7.85 5.90 -9.13
N GLN A 54 6.95 5.71 -10.08
CA GLN A 54 5.53 5.46 -9.84
C GLN A 54 5.25 3.96 -9.72
N TRP A 55 4.54 3.62 -8.66
CA TRP A 55 4.17 2.26 -8.33
C TRP A 55 2.70 2.17 -8.00
N GLU A 56 2.04 1.17 -8.54
CA GLU A 56 0.65 0.81 -8.25
C GLU A 56 0.61 -0.29 -7.20
N ILE A 57 -0.22 -0.14 -6.17
CA ILE A 57 -0.41 -1.15 -5.13
C ILE A 57 -1.41 -2.21 -5.62
N ILE A 58 -0.95 -3.44 -5.80
CA ILE A 58 -1.81 -4.58 -6.21
C ILE A 58 -2.30 -5.38 -5.01
N ARG A 59 -1.49 -5.49 -3.96
CA ARG A 59 -1.83 -6.26 -2.76
C ARG A 59 -1.38 -5.53 -1.52
N LEU A 60 -2.28 -5.45 -0.54
CA LEU A 60 -2.01 -5.01 0.81
C LEU A 60 -2.05 -6.22 1.76
N GLY A 61 -1.11 -6.30 2.69
CA GLY A 61 -0.95 -7.42 3.61
C GLY A 61 0.28 -7.23 4.51
N ALA A 62 0.86 -8.35 4.97
CA ALA A 62 2.17 -8.36 5.63
C ALA A 62 3.28 -7.94 4.65
N ASP A 63 3.24 -8.53 3.46
CA ASP A 63 4.02 -8.10 2.31
C ASP A 63 3.11 -7.36 1.33
N ILE A 64 3.63 -6.28 0.77
CA ILE A 64 2.96 -5.44 -0.20
C ILE A 64 3.48 -5.82 -1.57
N LYS A 65 2.57 -6.16 -2.50
CA LYS A 65 2.92 -6.32 -3.91
C LYS A 65 2.65 -5.02 -4.63
N ILE A 66 3.69 -4.50 -5.28
CA ILE A 66 3.64 -3.27 -6.06
C ILE A 66 4.01 -3.56 -7.51
N LYS A 67 3.38 -2.86 -8.44
CA LYS A 67 3.68 -2.92 -9.87
C LYS A 67 4.19 -1.58 -10.36
N CYS A 68 5.29 -1.62 -11.10
CA CYS A 68 5.82 -0.42 -11.71
C CYS A 68 4.90 0.02 -12.86
N VAL A 69 4.49 1.29 -12.87
CA VAL A 69 3.62 1.84 -13.92
C VAL A 69 4.33 1.87 -15.29
N GLY A 70 5.64 2.12 -15.31
CA GLY A 70 6.40 2.25 -16.57
C GLY A 70 6.76 0.93 -17.24
N CYS A 71 7.08 -0.12 -16.48
CA CYS A 71 7.55 -1.40 -17.06
C CYS A 71 6.73 -2.62 -16.63
N SER A 72 5.64 -2.44 -15.88
CA SER A 72 4.74 -3.50 -15.41
C SER A 72 5.40 -4.65 -14.62
N ARG A 73 6.63 -4.47 -14.13
CA ARG A 73 7.28 -5.44 -13.25
C ARG A 73 6.68 -5.38 -11.86
N ILE A 74 6.48 -6.56 -11.28
CA ILE A 74 5.90 -6.72 -9.95
C ILE A 74 7.02 -7.04 -8.97
N VAL A 75 7.05 -6.32 -7.86
CA VAL A 75 8.00 -6.53 -6.77
C VAL A 75 7.24 -6.74 -5.48
N MET A 76 7.71 -7.67 -4.66
CA MET A 76 7.20 -7.89 -3.31
C MET A 76 8.14 -7.20 -2.33
N ILE A 77 7.57 -6.41 -1.42
CA ILE A 77 8.33 -5.66 -0.42
C ILE A 77 7.63 -5.77 0.93
N SER A 78 8.41 -5.86 2.01
CA SER A 78 7.84 -5.86 3.35
C SER A 78 7.19 -4.51 3.67
N ARG A 79 6.11 -4.53 4.46
CA ARG A 79 5.37 -3.32 4.82
C ARG A 79 6.23 -2.24 5.47
N SER A 80 7.10 -2.61 6.41
CA SER A 80 8.00 -1.67 7.09
C SER A 80 8.96 -0.95 6.14
N LYS A 81 9.37 -1.61 5.06
CA LYS A 81 10.24 -1.02 4.05
C LYS A 81 9.45 -0.12 3.10
N PHE A 82 8.25 -0.55 2.70
CA PHE A 82 7.31 0.25 1.91
C PHE A 82 7.00 1.60 2.59
N ASP A 83 6.63 1.60 3.88
CA ASP A 83 6.31 2.84 4.61
C ASP A 83 7.48 3.83 4.65
N LYS A 84 8.72 3.33 4.74
CA LYS A 84 9.94 4.17 4.72
C LYS A 84 10.28 4.69 3.33
N ASP A 85 10.04 3.88 2.30
CA ASP A 85 10.40 4.16 0.91
C ASP A 85 9.34 5.01 0.19
N VAL A 86 8.10 5.07 0.65
CA VAL A 86 7.06 5.93 0.08
C VAL A 86 7.34 7.41 0.38
N LYS A 87 7.44 8.21 -0.68
CA LYS A 87 7.62 9.67 -0.59
C LYS A 87 6.25 10.35 -0.49
N LYS A 88 5.40 10.16 -1.50
CA LYS A 88 4.05 10.75 -1.59
C LYS A 88 3.08 9.79 -2.27
N ILE A 89 1.79 10.02 -2.06
CA ILE A 89 0.72 9.34 -2.78
C ILE A 89 0.29 10.28 -3.92
N ILE A 90 0.30 9.78 -5.16
CA ILE A 90 -0.04 10.57 -6.35
C ILE A 90 -1.54 10.46 -6.62
N LYS A 91 -2.08 9.25 -6.54
CA LYS A 91 -3.49 8.97 -6.73
C LYS A 91 -3.96 8.01 -5.64
N GLN A 92 -5.00 8.41 -4.93
CA GLN A 92 -5.72 7.54 -4.01
C GLN A 92 -6.95 6.98 -4.71
N ASN A 93 -7.15 5.68 -4.57
CA ASN A 93 -8.33 4.96 -5.01
C ASN A 93 -9.14 4.62 -3.76
N ILE A 94 -9.89 5.60 -3.27
CA ILE A 94 -10.82 5.40 -2.16
C ILE A 94 -12.01 4.62 -2.74
N PRO A 95 -12.33 3.43 -2.23
CA PRO A 95 -13.56 2.77 -2.59
C PRO A 95 -14.71 3.62 -2.04
N GLU A 96 -15.49 4.22 -2.93
CA GLU A 96 -16.77 4.84 -2.59
C GLU A 96 -17.77 3.69 -2.37
N GLU A 97 -18.24 3.52 -1.13
CA GLU A 97 -19.29 2.55 -0.78
C GLU A 97 -20.66 2.96 -1.34
#